data_AF-A0A0Q4KQ23-F1
#
_entry.id   AF-A0A0Q4KQ23-F1
#
_cell.length_a   1.000
_cell.length_b   1.000
_cell.length_c   1.000
_cell.angle_alpha   90.00
_cell.angle_beta   90.00
_cell.angle_gamma   90.00
#
_symmetry.space_group_name_H-M   'P 1'
#
loop_
_entity.id
_entity.type
_entity.pdbx_description
1 polymer ?
#
loop_
_entity_poly.entity_id
_entity_poly.type
_entity_poly.pdbx_seq_one_letter_code
_entity_poly.pdbx_strand_id
1 'polypeptide(L)'
;MQSPNSTLSGEINLSPFDFWPSRASRIQGLGGSEPSDDPAYVFHTRYVPMDSSTVRCALIFTGLTATMGSVVFRVNALPVDGSRPAETIKTWSIAVKEIVAGGGTTRVSFDAVDGMQYALLGHLYTETDAAAEAFTLQLDATVRQPHFEQQVEAARKSIFGQRVFRRASRLLAPGKATLADPVSQTCTATQFNEPAYDQWLERLKLAKHRHRKQWEFVYILQALERYGMLKAGARGLGFGVGVEPLPAAMAAMGCSVVATDLAGDDERSRDWSLTNQHSDGLDQLRYPDICANDVFDRNVAFRVADMNLIPSDLRGFDFTWSSCAYEHLGSIEAGLDFVRNAVQCLNPGGLAVHTTELNLTSNDATIDSGGTVLFRRRDFERLAVDLVSRGHFVAQIKYDLGDTQQDAYVDVPPYSDDNHLKLALGQYVTTSFGIIIRRGDT
;
A
#
# COMPACT_ATOMS: atom_id res chain seq x y z
N MET A 1 39.53 -10.84 -1.19
CA MET A 1 38.09 -11.07 -0.93
C MET A 1 37.36 -9.81 -1.33
N GLN A 2 36.62 -9.85 -2.43
CA GLN A 2 35.81 -8.73 -2.92
C GLN A 2 34.56 -8.58 -2.04
N SER A 3 34.12 -7.33 -1.84
CA SER A 3 32.98 -6.93 -1.03
C SER A 3 31.65 -7.54 -1.54
N PRO A 4 30.68 -7.95 -0.69
CA PRO A 4 29.46 -8.64 -1.14
C PRO A 4 28.37 -7.73 -1.74
N ASN A 5 28.56 -6.42 -1.80
CA ASN A 5 27.53 -5.45 -2.22
C ASN A 5 27.89 -4.74 -3.54
N SER A 6 28.13 -5.49 -4.60
CA SER A 6 28.03 -4.92 -5.95
C SER A 6 26.64 -5.26 -6.51
N THR A 7 25.65 -4.40 -6.25
CA THR A 7 24.47 -4.35 -7.10
C THR A 7 24.98 -4.09 -8.52
N LEU A 8 24.89 -5.08 -9.40
CA LEU A 8 25.22 -4.90 -10.81
C LEU A 8 24.06 -4.11 -11.43
N SER A 9 24.18 -2.78 -11.41
CA SER A 9 23.34 -1.87 -12.19
C SER A 9 23.97 -1.72 -13.57
N GLY A 10 23.26 -2.15 -14.61
CA GLY A 10 23.67 -1.96 -16.00
C GLY A 10 22.84 -0.86 -16.64
N GLU A 11 23.47 0.24 -17.07
CA GLU A 11 22.83 1.23 -17.93
C GLU A 11 22.77 0.67 -19.37
N ILE A 12 21.55 0.51 -19.89
CA ILE A 12 21.32 0.03 -21.25
C ILE A 12 20.88 1.23 -22.09
N ASN A 13 21.78 1.69 -22.95
CA ASN A 13 21.47 2.72 -23.93
C ASN A 13 20.67 2.12 -25.09
N LEU A 14 19.44 2.60 -25.27
CA LEU A 14 18.54 2.21 -26.35
C LEU A 14 18.15 3.42 -27.16
N SER A 15 18.26 3.32 -28.49
CA SER A 15 17.73 4.35 -29.37
C SER A 15 16.23 4.12 -29.61
N PRO A 16 15.39 5.15 -29.44
CA PRO A 16 13.94 5.02 -29.56
C PRO A 16 13.43 4.52 -30.90
N PHE A 17 14.21 4.68 -31.97
CA PHE A 17 13.80 4.41 -33.34
C PHE A 17 14.47 3.18 -33.94
N ASP A 18 15.21 2.40 -33.14
CA ASP A 18 16.03 1.28 -33.63
C ASP A 18 15.24 0.22 -34.41
N PHE A 19 13.95 0.03 -34.09
CA PHE A 19 13.14 -0.95 -34.80
C PHE A 19 12.75 -0.48 -36.21
N TRP A 20 12.51 0.83 -36.38
CA TRP A 20 12.11 1.46 -37.64
C TRP A 20 12.82 2.82 -37.83
N PRO A 21 14.12 2.83 -38.13
CA PRO A 21 14.94 4.05 -38.09
C PRO A 21 14.57 5.09 -39.16
N SER A 22 13.98 4.68 -40.27
CA SER A 22 13.58 5.59 -41.35
C SER A 22 12.22 6.25 -41.11
N ARG A 23 11.41 5.74 -40.17
CA ARG A 23 10.02 6.17 -40.01
C ARG A 23 9.91 7.42 -39.14
N ALA A 24 9.20 8.40 -39.66
CA ALA A 24 8.86 9.64 -38.98
C ALA A 24 7.91 9.37 -37.83
N SER A 25 8.18 10.00 -36.68
CA SER A 25 7.30 9.98 -35.53
C SER A 25 6.08 10.88 -35.77
N ARG A 26 4.95 10.55 -35.15
CA ARG A 26 3.80 11.45 -35.05
C ARG A 26 4.10 12.68 -34.18
N ILE A 27 5.10 12.62 -33.30
CA ILE A 27 5.63 13.82 -32.62
C ILE A 27 6.59 14.51 -33.58
N GLN A 28 6.29 15.75 -33.95
CA GLN A 28 7.07 16.49 -34.94
C GLN A 28 8.52 16.69 -34.47
N GLY A 29 9.47 16.60 -35.40
CA GLY A 29 10.90 16.74 -35.11
C GLY A 29 11.60 15.44 -34.70
N LEU A 30 10.85 14.34 -34.49
CA LEU A 30 11.41 13.05 -34.08
C LEU A 30 11.29 11.96 -35.16
N GLY A 31 12.20 10.97 -35.10
CA GLY A 31 12.23 9.83 -36.01
C GLY A 31 12.95 10.12 -37.34
N GLY A 32 12.69 9.28 -38.33
CA GLY A 32 13.24 9.43 -39.68
C GLY A 32 12.40 10.33 -40.59
N SER A 33 12.69 10.31 -41.89
CA SER A 33 12.05 11.18 -42.89
C SER A 33 10.88 10.53 -43.65
N GLU A 34 10.69 9.22 -43.52
CA GLU A 34 9.68 8.47 -44.27
C GLU A 34 8.37 8.38 -43.46
N PRO A 35 7.19 8.51 -44.08
CA PRO A 35 5.94 8.31 -43.35
C PRO A 35 5.84 6.90 -42.77
N SER A 36 5.30 6.77 -41.56
CA SER A 36 4.98 5.48 -40.94
C SER A 36 3.73 4.85 -41.57
N ASP A 37 3.71 3.52 -41.67
CA ASP A 37 2.53 2.77 -42.14
C ASP A 37 1.39 2.83 -41.11
N ASP A 38 1.73 2.97 -39.82
CA ASP A 38 0.78 3.32 -38.76
C ASP A 38 0.85 4.84 -38.51
N PRO A 39 -0.21 5.61 -38.83
CA PRO A 39 -0.23 7.05 -38.59
C PRO A 39 -0.14 7.41 -37.12
N ALA A 40 -0.42 6.48 -36.19
CA ALA A 40 -0.30 6.70 -34.75
C ALA A 40 1.13 6.47 -34.22
N TYR A 41 2.07 5.99 -35.04
CA TYR A 41 3.42 5.64 -34.60
C TYR A 41 4.17 6.81 -33.96
N VAL A 42 4.69 6.62 -32.74
CA VAL A 42 5.60 7.57 -32.10
C VAL A 42 7.02 7.05 -32.10
N PHE A 43 7.26 5.84 -31.59
CA PHE A 43 8.58 5.21 -31.57
C PHE A 43 8.46 3.70 -31.30
N HIS A 44 9.54 2.95 -31.57
CA HIS A 44 9.65 1.54 -31.22
C HIS A 44 11.13 1.18 -31.09
N THR A 45 11.55 0.78 -29.88
CA THR A 45 12.92 0.32 -29.66
C THR A 45 13.12 -1.07 -30.25
N ARG A 46 14.36 -1.48 -30.54
CA ARG A 46 14.64 -2.91 -30.74
C ARG A 46 14.28 -3.73 -29.49
N TYR A 47 14.03 -5.03 -29.68
CA TYR A 47 13.93 -5.95 -28.57
C TYR A 47 15.34 -6.19 -27.98
N VAL A 48 15.46 -6.11 -26.67
CA VAL A 48 16.71 -6.33 -25.95
C VAL A 48 16.53 -7.47 -24.95
N PRO A 49 17.36 -8.53 -25.01
CA PRO A 49 17.34 -9.58 -23.99
C PRO A 49 17.76 -9.00 -22.64
N MET A 50 17.03 -9.37 -21.60
CA MET A 50 17.29 -8.90 -20.24
C MET A 50 17.26 -10.08 -19.28
N ASP A 51 18.25 -10.14 -18.40
CA ASP A 51 18.25 -11.07 -17.28
C ASP A 51 17.18 -10.67 -16.25
N SER A 52 16.84 -11.58 -15.34
CA SER A 52 15.90 -11.32 -14.27
C SER A 52 16.31 -10.10 -13.46
N SER A 53 15.54 -9.02 -13.61
CA SER A 53 15.88 -7.71 -13.09
C SER A 53 14.64 -6.85 -12.93
N THR A 54 14.70 -5.86 -12.05
CA THR A 54 13.74 -4.74 -12.11
C THR A 54 14.35 -3.66 -12.99
N VAL A 55 13.64 -3.32 -14.06
CA VAL A 55 14.07 -2.35 -15.07
C VAL A 55 13.33 -1.05 -14.84
N ARG A 56 14.08 0.05 -14.69
CA ARG A 56 13.55 1.41 -14.64
C ARG A 56 13.89 2.11 -15.95
N CYS A 57 12.88 2.64 -16.63
CA CYS A 57 13.03 3.36 -17.87
C CYS A 57 12.69 4.83 -17.67
N ALA A 58 13.54 5.72 -18.16
CA ALA A 58 13.26 7.13 -18.36
C ALA A 58 13.12 7.42 -19.85
N LEU A 59 11.98 7.99 -20.24
CA LEU A 59 11.67 8.45 -21.58
C LEU A 59 11.80 9.98 -21.56
N ILE A 60 12.83 10.49 -22.22
CA ILE A 60 13.26 11.88 -22.08
C ILE A 60 13.13 12.59 -23.43
N PHE A 61 12.15 13.48 -23.53
CA PHE A 61 11.90 14.33 -24.69
C PHE A 61 12.51 15.71 -24.45
N THR A 62 13.52 16.06 -25.24
CA THR A 62 14.19 17.37 -25.18
C THR A 62 13.41 18.37 -26.03
N GLY A 63 13.12 19.54 -25.47
CA GLY A 63 12.37 20.60 -26.16
C GLY A 63 10.91 20.23 -26.46
N LEU A 64 10.30 19.33 -25.69
CA LEU A 64 8.92 18.89 -25.92
C LEU A 64 7.94 20.04 -25.69
N THR A 65 7.09 20.30 -26.67
CA THR A 65 5.96 21.23 -26.59
C THR A 65 4.69 20.56 -27.08
N ALA A 66 3.58 20.72 -26.37
CA ALA A 66 2.25 20.29 -26.81
C ALA A 66 1.17 20.95 -25.97
N THR A 67 0.02 21.25 -26.57
CA THR A 67 -1.22 21.64 -25.87
C THR A 67 -2.27 20.52 -25.89
N MET A 68 -2.16 19.59 -26.84
CA MET A 68 -3.10 18.47 -26.98
C MET A 68 -2.41 17.17 -27.44
N GLY A 69 -3.06 16.05 -27.14
CA GLY A 69 -2.60 14.71 -27.50
C GLY A 69 -2.40 13.81 -26.29
N SER A 70 -2.60 12.51 -26.49
CA SER A 70 -2.34 11.47 -25.48
C SER A 70 -1.55 10.33 -26.08
N VAL A 71 -0.42 10.01 -25.46
CA VAL A 71 0.48 8.93 -25.90
C VAL A 71 0.20 7.70 -25.08
N VAL A 72 -0.07 6.60 -25.77
CA VAL A 72 -0.14 5.25 -25.20
C VAL A 72 1.24 4.60 -25.36
N PHE A 73 1.89 4.37 -24.24
CA PHE A 73 3.14 3.65 -24.18
C PHE A 73 2.90 2.18 -23.81
N ARG A 74 3.76 1.30 -24.31
CA ARG A 74 3.72 -0.14 -24.05
C ARG A 74 5.11 -0.67 -23.76
N VAL A 75 5.16 -1.75 -22.98
CA VAL A 75 6.30 -2.65 -22.90
C VAL A 75 5.85 -3.99 -23.47
N ASN A 76 6.48 -4.42 -24.55
CA ASN A 76 6.27 -5.74 -25.12
C ASN A 76 7.37 -6.69 -24.67
N ALA A 77 7.00 -7.91 -24.33
CA ALA A 77 7.89 -9.01 -24.02
C ALA A 77 7.79 -10.07 -25.12
N LEU A 78 8.93 -10.55 -25.60
CA LEU A 78 9.05 -11.58 -26.62
C LEU A 78 10.01 -12.65 -26.09
N PRO A 79 9.68 -13.95 -26.14
CA PRO A 79 10.65 -15.00 -25.80
C PRO A 79 11.86 -14.97 -26.72
N VAL A 80 13.04 -15.19 -26.15
CA VAL A 80 14.29 -15.29 -26.92
C VAL A 80 14.30 -16.56 -27.78
N ASP A 81 13.59 -17.61 -27.34
CA ASP A 81 13.47 -18.89 -28.06
C ASP A 81 12.46 -18.87 -29.22
N GLY A 82 11.70 -17.77 -29.39
CA GLY A 82 10.68 -17.64 -30.42
C GLY A 82 9.46 -18.55 -30.25
N SER A 83 9.25 -19.12 -29.06
CA SER A 83 8.17 -20.08 -28.77
C SER A 83 6.76 -19.50 -28.93
N ARG A 84 6.59 -18.19 -28.71
CA ARG A 84 5.32 -17.47 -28.82
C ARG A 84 5.53 -16.03 -29.32
N PRO A 85 4.51 -15.40 -29.92
CA PRO A 85 4.60 -14.01 -30.37
C PRO A 85 4.79 -13.03 -29.21
N ALA A 86 5.20 -11.80 -29.53
CA ALA A 86 5.35 -10.73 -28.55
C ALA A 86 4.00 -10.39 -27.89
N GLU A 87 4.04 -10.14 -26.59
CA GLU A 87 2.88 -9.79 -25.77
C GLU A 87 3.12 -8.49 -25.01
N THR A 88 2.11 -7.64 -24.90
CA THR A 88 2.20 -6.42 -24.09
C THR A 88 2.05 -6.76 -22.61
N ILE A 89 3.13 -6.56 -21.84
CA ILE A 89 3.14 -6.82 -20.39
C ILE A 89 2.81 -5.59 -19.55
N LYS A 90 2.92 -4.41 -20.15
CA LYS A 90 2.58 -3.14 -19.49
C LYS A 90 2.10 -2.13 -20.52
N THR A 91 1.04 -1.41 -20.18
CA THR A 91 0.50 -0.30 -20.97
C THR A 91 0.19 0.85 -20.05
N TRP A 92 0.49 2.08 -20.46
CA TRP A 92 0.04 3.28 -19.77
C TRP A 92 -0.22 4.39 -20.78
N SER A 93 -1.10 5.31 -20.43
CA SER A 93 -1.48 6.46 -21.25
C SER A 93 -1.21 7.73 -20.46
N ILE A 94 -0.69 8.76 -21.13
CA ILE A 94 -0.37 10.04 -20.51
C ILE A 94 -0.61 11.17 -21.50
N ALA A 95 -1.19 12.28 -21.03
CA ALA A 95 -1.38 13.45 -21.87
C ALA A 95 -0.03 14.09 -22.15
N VAL A 96 0.26 14.50 -23.40
CA VAL A 96 1.58 15.05 -23.75
C VAL A 96 1.88 16.31 -22.92
N LYS A 97 0.87 17.12 -22.61
CA LYS A 97 0.98 18.29 -21.71
C LYS A 97 1.49 17.94 -20.30
N GLU A 98 1.20 16.74 -19.79
CA GLU A 98 1.69 16.27 -18.49
C GLU A 98 3.17 15.89 -18.56
N ILE A 99 3.62 15.34 -19.70
CA ILE A 99 5.04 15.10 -19.95
C ILE A 99 5.79 16.45 -20.01
N VAL A 100 5.21 17.46 -20.67
CA VAL A 100 5.77 18.83 -20.70
C VAL A 100 5.86 19.41 -19.30
N ALA A 101 4.79 19.33 -18.50
CA ALA A 101 4.79 19.79 -17.11
C ALA A 101 5.83 19.06 -16.24
N GLY A 102 6.10 17.79 -16.52
CA GLY A 102 7.16 16.98 -15.90
C GLY A 102 8.57 17.24 -16.44
N GLY A 103 8.80 18.36 -17.13
CA GLY A 103 10.12 18.71 -17.68
C GLY A 103 10.55 17.84 -18.86
N GLY A 104 9.59 17.32 -19.64
CA GLY A 104 9.84 16.49 -20.82
C GLY A 104 10.17 15.03 -20.49
N THR A 105 10.08 14.60 -19.23
CA THR A 105 10.45 13.23 -18.82
C THR A 105 9.25 12.46 -18.27
N THR A 106 9.07 11.23 -18.74
CA THR A 106 8.17 10.25 -18.11
C THR A 106 8.94 8.98 -17.74
N ARG A 107 8.52 8.30 -16.68
CA ARG A 107 9.22 7.13 -16.14
C ARG A 107 8.28 5.96 -16.01
N VAL A 108 8.81 4.76 -16.24
CA VAL A 108 8.10 3.50 -16.03
C VAL A 108 9.05 2.47 -15.46
N SER A 109 8.53 1.54 -14.68
CA SER A 109 9.26 0.34 -14.27
C SER A 109 8.55 -0.92 -14.75
N PHE A 110 9.30 -1.99 -15.00
CA PHE A 110 8.76 -3.33 -15.22
C PHE A 110 9.76 -4.38 -14.75
N ASP A 111 9.28 -5.60 -14.54
CA ASP A 111 10.12 -6.73 -14.15
C ASP A 111 10.47 -7.55 -15.40
N ALA A 112 11.77 -7.70 -15.64
CA ALA A 112 12.32 -8.59 -16.65
C ALA A 112 12.52 -9.99 -16.06
N VAL A 113 12.33 -11.01 -16.88
CA VAL A 113 12.54 -12.42 -16.52
C VAL A 113 13.46 -13.09 -17.52
N ASP A 114 14.20 -14.09 -17.05
CA ASP A 114 15.15 -14.83 -17.88
C ASP A 114 14.47 -15.45 -19.12
N GLY A 115 15.20 -15.45 -20.24
CA GLY A 115 14.71 -16.01 -21.51
C GLY A 115 13.73 -15.11 -22.27
N MET A 116 13.50 -13.88 -21.82
CA MET A 116 12.68 -12.89 -22.51
C MET A 116 13.52 -11.69 -22.99
N GLN A 117 13.04 -11.05 -24.05
CA GLN A 117 13.55 -9.79 -24.57
C GLN A 117 12.41 -8.77 -24.65
N TYR A 118 12.75 -7.49 -24.45
CA TYR A 118 11.77 -6.43 -24.22
C TYR A 118 11.94 -5.28 -25.18
N ALA A 119 10.82 -4.68 -25.62
CA ALA A 119 10.80 -3.46 -26.42
C ALA A 119 9.81 -2.45 -25.83
N LEU A 120 10.18 -1.17 -25.88
CA LEU A 120 9.30 -0.04 -25.55
C LEU A 120 8.76 0.57 -26.83
N LEU A 121 7.47 0.88 -26.82
CA LEU A 121 6.75 1.44 -27.97
C LEU A 121 5.82 2.56 -27.53
N GLY A 122 5.60 3.53 -28.40
CA GLY A 122 4.64 4.62 -28.20
C GLY A 122 3.75 4.80 -29.41
N HIS A 123 2.45 5.00 -29.15
CA HIS A 123 1.46 5.34 -30.17
C HIS A 123 0.60 6.51 -29.69
N LEU A 124 0.25 7.41 -30.59
CA LEU A 124 -0.56 8.59 -30.31
C LEU A 124 -1.74 8.57 -31.29
N TYR A 125 -2.92 8.18 -30.81
CA TYR A 125 -4.11 7.98 -31.64
C TYR A 125 -4.99 9.23 -31.78
N THR A 126 -4.79 10.22 -30.93
CA THR A 126 -5.57 11.46 -30.93
C THR A 126 -4.95 12.52 -31.85
N GLU A 127 -5.68 13.61 -32.08
CA GLU A 127 -5.08 14.84 -32.61
C GLU A 127 -3.98 15.35 -31.67
N THR A 128 -2.95 15.97 -32.23
CA THR A 128 -1.80 16.47 -31.47
C THR A 128 -1.08 17.59 -32.20
N ASP A 129 -0.56 18.53 -31.42
CA ASP A 129 0.39 19.57 -31.82
C ASP A 129 1.80 19.30 -31.26
N ALA A 130 2.06 18.06 -30.83
CA ALA A 130 3.31 17.71 -30.16
C ALA A 130 4.52 17.83 -31.10
N ALA A 131 5.54 18.55 -30.62
CA ALA A 131 6.85 18.68 -31.26
C ALA A 131 7.97 18.53 -30.22
N ALA A 132 9.10 17.94 -30.60
CA ALA A 132 10.28 17.81 -29.76
C ALA A 132 11.57 17.85 -30.61
N GLU A 133 12.66 18.28 -30.00
CA GLU A 133 13.97 18.41 -30.66
C GLU A 133 14.73 17.08 -30.66
N ALA A 134 14.61 16.31 -29.57
CA ALA A 134 15.24 15.01 -29.44
C ALA A 134 14.46 14.09 -28.50
N PHE A 135 14.65 12.79 -28.65
CA PHE A 135 14.07 11.79 -27.77
C PHE A 135 15.10 10.71 -27.44
N THR A 136 15.24 10.42 -26.14
CA THR A 136 16.18 9.42 -25.64
C THR A 136 15.49 8.48 -24.65
N LEU A 137 15.95 7.24 -24.59
CA LEU A 137 15.56 6.27 -23.58
C LEU A 137 16.78 5.85 -22.76
N GLN A 138 16.64 5.93 -21.45
CA GLN A 138 17.60 5.37 -20.50
C GLN A 138 16.94 4.23 -19.76
N LEU A 139 17.60 3.08 -19.74
CA LEU A 139 17.16 1.91 -18.97
C LEU A 139 18.23 1.59 -17.94
N ASP A 140 17.81 1.48 -16.68
CA ASP A 140 18.62 0.99 -15.58
C ASP A 140 18.05 -0.36 -15.14
N ALA A 141 18.82 -1.42 -15.37
CA ALA A 141 18.47 -2.77 -14.96
C ALA A 141 19.22 -3.12 -13.68
N THR A 142 18.47 -3.34 -12.59
CA THR A 142 19.01 -3.88 -11.35
C THR A 142 18.79 -5.39 -11.34
N VAL A 143 19.87 -6.16 -11.53
CA VAL A 143 19.83 -7.64 -11.53
C VAL A 143 19.24 -8.12 -10.21
N ARG A 144 18.16 -8.89 -10.28
CA ARG A 144 17.63 -9.60 -9.12
C ARG A 144 18.50 -10.83 -8.90
N GLN A 145 18.90 -11.07 -7.66
CA GLN A 145 19.52 -12.34 -7.28
C GLN A 145 18.50 -13.16 -6.51
N PRO A 146 17.52 -13.80 -7.18
CA PRO A 146 16.38 -14.42 -6.52
C PRO A 146 16.81 -15.48 -5.48
N HIS A 147 17.94 -16.17 -5.68
CA HIS A 147 18.44 -17.11 -4.68
C HIS A 147 18.99 -16.43 -3.42
N PHE A 148 19.75 -15.33 -3.56
CA PHE A 148 20.25 -14.56 -2.41
C PHE A 148 19.12 -13.80 -1.71
N GLU A 149 18.20 -13.20 -2.48
CA GLU A 149 17.01 -12.54 -1.96
C GLU A 149 16.12 -13.53 -1.20
N GLN A 150 15.89 -14.73 -1.74
CA GLN A 150 15.19 -15.81 -1.03
C GLN A 150 15.95 -16.28 0.21
N GLN A 151 17.28 -16.39 0.18
CA GLN A 151 18.07 -16.77 1.36
C GLN A 151 18.01 -15.69 2.45
N VAL A 152 18.10 -14.40 2.08
CA VAL A 152 17.97 -13.27 3.01
C VAL A 152 16.56 -13.20 3.58
N GLU A 153 15.53 -13.38 2.75
CA GLU A 153 14.14 -13.40 3.18
C GLU A 153 13.82 -14.62 4.06
N ALA A 154 14.36 -15.80 3.74
CA ALA A 154 14.23 -16.99 4.58
C ALA A 154 15.00 -16.88 5.91
N ALA A 155 16.10 -16.11 5.93
CA ALA A 155 16.85 -15.80 7.14
C ALA A 155 16.18 -14.73 8.01
N ARG A 156 15.31 -13.90 7.44
CA ARG A 156 14.50 -12.91 8.16
C ARG A 156 13.38 -13.62 8.89
N LYS A 157 13.56 -13.89 10.19
CA LYS A 157 12.46 -14.26 11.08
C LYS A 157 12.30 -13.18 12.12
N SER A 158 11.06 -12.77 12.38
CA SER A 158 10.83 -11.91 13.52
C SER A 158 11.21 -12.66 14.79
N ILE A 159 12.14 -12.10 15.56
CA ILE A 159 12.50 -12.62 16.89
C ILE A 159 11.46 -12.21 17.95
N PHE A 160 10.52 -11.32 17.57
CA PHE A 160 9.46 -10.83 18.41
C PHE A 160 8.20 -11.70 18.28
N GLY A 161 7.26 -11.49 19.19
CA GLY A 161 5.99 -12.21 19.20
C GLY A 161 6.06 -13.73 19.31
N GLN A 162 7.04 -14.27 20.06
CA GLN A 162 7.13 -15.70 20.39
C GLN A 162 5.96 -16.24 21.24
N ARG A 163 5.03 -15.38 21.65
CA ARG A 163 3.79 -15.82 22.29
C ARG A 163 2.99 -16.60 21.25
N VAL A 164 2.64 -17.85 21.59
CA VAL A 164 2.05 -18.81 20.66
C VAL A 164 0.76 -18.24 20.07
N PHE A 165 0.79 -17.93 18.77
CA PHE A 165 -0.42 -17.74 17.98
C PHE A 165 -1.10 -19.10 17.90
N ARG A 166 -2.06 -19.36 18.80
CA ARG A 166 -2.75 -20.64 18.82
C ARG A 166 -3.54 -20.75 17.54
N ARG A 167 -3.20 -21.74 16.70
CA ARG A 167 -3.97 -22.06 15.51
C ARG A 167 -5.40 -22.38 15.96
N ALA A 168 -6.34 -21.50 15.66
CA ALA A 168 -7.73 -21.73 16.01
C ALA A 168 -8.23 -22.94 15.22
N SER A 169 -8.86 -23.90 15.89
CA SER A 169 -9.49 -25.05 15.23
C SER A 169 -10.69 -24.66 14.36
N ARG A 170 -11.21 -23.43 14.57
CA ARG A 170 -12.26 -22.80 13.77
C ARG A 170 -11.90 -21.33 13.55
N LEU A 171 -12.00 -20.88 12.30
CA LEU A 171 -11.74 -19.49 11.94
C LEU A 171 -12.77 -18.53 12.53
N LEU A 172 -14.04 -18.94 12.61
CA LEU A 172 -15.11 -18.17 13.26
C LEU A 172 -15.33 -18.68 14.69
N ALA A 173 -15.46 -17.78 15.67
CA ALA A 173 -15.96 -18.11 17.01
C ALA A 173 -17.22 -17.34 17.37
N PRO A 174 -18.19 -18.02 18.02
CA PRO A 174 -19.17 -17.33 18.83
C PRO A 174 -18.52 -16.84 20.14
N GLY A 175 -19.04 -15.74 20.69
CA GLY A 175 -18.66 -15.23 22.01
C GLY A 175 -18.23 -13.76 21.98
N LYS A 176 -18.03 -13.20 23.17
CA LYS A 176 -17.75 -11.77 23.34
C LYS A 176 -16.38 -11.38 22.79
N ALA A 177 -16.32 -10.23 22.12
CA ALA A 177 -15.07 -9.56 21.77
C ALA A 177 -14.47 -8.92 23.03
N THR A 178 -13.16 -9.06 23.22
CA THR A 178 -12.46 -8.51 24.41
C THR A 178 -11.12 -7.90 24.00
N LEU A 179 -10.71 -6.81 24.65
CA LEU A 179 -9.36 -6.24 24.51
C LEU A 179 -8.33 -7.00 25.35
N ALA A 180 -8.71 -7.68 26.43
CA ALA A 180 -7.76 -8.45 27.25
C ALA A 180 -7.01 -9.56 26.46
N ASP A 181 -7.70 -10.17 25.49
CA ASP A 181 -7.14 -11.17 24.56
C ASP A 181 -7.76 -10.92 23.16
N PRO A 182 -7.27 -9.90 22.43
CA PRO A 182 -7.88 -9.48 21.19
C PRO A 182 -7.62 -10.50 20.09
N VAL A 183 -8.66 -10.74 19.31
CA VAL A 183 -8.64 -11.48 18.06
C VAL A 183 -9.18 -10.57 16.95
N SER A 184 -9.38 -11.08 15.74
CA SER A 184 -10.06 -10.30 14.70
C SER A 184 -11.52 -10.08 15.15
N GLN A 185 -11.92 -8.85 15.41
CA GLN A 185 -13.18 -8.58 16.11
C GLN A 185 -13.77 -7.21 15.84
N THR A 186 -15.07 -7.12 16.00
CA THR A 186 -15.86 -5.87 16.01
C THR A 186 -15.61 -5.05 17.27
N CYS A 187 -15.81 -3.73 17.15
CA CYS A 187 -15.89 -2.80 18.26
C CYS A 187 -17.22 -2.96 19.02
N THR A 188 -17.18 -3.11 20.34
CA THR A 188 -18.38 -3.17 21.21
C THR A 188 -18.26 -2.25 22.41
N ALA A 189 -19.40 -1.80 22.93
CA ALA A 189 -19.45 -0.84 24.04
C ALA A 189 -18.79 -1.37 25.31
N THR A 190 -18.84 -2.68 25.55
CA THR A 190 -18.24 -3.30 26.74
C THR A 190 -16.72 -3.16 26.76
N GLN A 191 -16.07 -3.12 25.59
CA GLN A 191 -14.61 -3.01 25.50
C GLN A 191 -14.09 -1.69 26.04
N PHE A 192 -14.87 -0.60 25.95
CA PHE A 192 -14.52 0.70 26.55
C PHE A 192 -14.39 0.64 28.07
N ASN A 193 -14.99 -0.37 28.73
CA ASN A 193 -14.93 -0.53 30.18
C ASN A 193 -13.91 -1.59 30.62
N GLU A 194 -13.16 -2.18 29.68
CA GLU A 194 -12.10 -3.11 30.02
C GLU A 194 -10.88 -2.39 30.60
N PRO A 195 -10.18 -2.97 31.60
CA PRO A 195 -8.97 -2.36 32.17
C PRO A 195 -7.89 -2.05 31.14
N ALA A 196 -7.77 -2.86 30.08
CA ALA A 196 -6.83 -2.63 28.99
C ALA A 196 -7.09 -1.29 28.28
N TYR A 197 -8.36 -0.87 28.15
CA TYR A 197 -8.72 0.39 27.53
C TYR A 197 -8.16 1.57 28.33
N ASP A 198 -8.45 1.61 29.62
CA ASP A 198 -8.01 2.69 30.51
C ASP A 198 -6.48 2.75 30.63
N GLN A 199 -5.81 1.60 30.66
CA GLN A 199 -4.34 1.52 30.67
C GLN A 199 -3.72 2.12 29.38
N TRP A 200 -4.31 1.88 28.22
CA TRP A 200 -3.83 2.47 26.98
C TRP A 200 -4.09 3.97 26.91
N LEU A 201 -5.23 4.44 27.39
CA LEU A 201 -5.51 5.88 27.45
C LEU A 201 -4.51 6.62 28.35
N GLU A 202 -4.13 6.04 29.49
CA GLU A 202 -3.11 6.61 30.36
C GLU A 202 -1.73 6.71 29.67
N ARG A 203 -1.37 5.69 28.87
CA ARG A 203 -0.13 5.68 28.07
C ARG A 203 -0.18 6.68 26.91
N LEU A 204 -1.33 6.81 26.27
CA LEU A 204 -1.58 7.72 25.15
C LEU A 204 -1.85 9.16 25.59
N LYS A 205 -2.01 9.42 26.90
CA LYS A 205 -2.39 10.75 27.43
C LYS A 205 -3.69 11.28 26.83
N LEU A 206 -4.63 10.38 26.55
CA LEU A 206 -5.94 10.71 25.99
C LEU A 206 -7.02 10.63 27.06
N ALA A 207 -8.00 11.54 26.98
CA ALA A 207 -9.24 11.42 27.74
C ALA A 207 -10.08 10.25 27.22
N LYS A 208 -10.89 9.66 28.08
CA LYS A 208 -11.76 8.55 27.72
C LYS A 208 -12.96 9.02 26.92
N HIS A 209 -13.13 8.46 25.72
CA HIS A 209 -14.27 8.68 24.84
C HIS A 209 -14.84 7.32 24.39
N ARG A 210 -16.15 7.24 24.17
CA ARG A 210 -16.80 6.04 23.63
C ARG A 210 -16.89 6.13 22.10
N HIS A 211 -15.74 6.40 21.50
CA HIS A 211 -15.59 6.65 20.07
C HIS A 211 -14.83 5.50 19.41
N ARG A 212 -15.37 5.00 18.29
CA ARG A 212 -14.76 3.88 17.54
C ARG A 212 -13.31 4.15 17.12
N LYS A 213 -12.95 5.37 16.71
CA LYS A 213 -11.56 5.75 16.39
C LYS A 213 -10.60 5.59 17.57
N GLN A 214 -11.03 5.95 18.79
CA GLN A 214 -10.21 5.73 19.98
C GLN A 214 -10.07 4.23 20.28
N TRP A 215 -11.13 3.45 20.05
CA TRP A 215 -11.05 1.99 20.11
C TRP A 215 -10.07 1.41 19.11
N GLU A 216 -9.98 1.92 17.88
CA GLU A 216 -9.03 1.41 16.89
C GLU A 216 -7.58 1.57 17.36
N PHE A 217 -7.25 2.75 17.89
CA PHE A 217 -5.92 3.01 18.46
C PHE A 217 -5.59 2.03 19.58
N VAL A 218 -6.51 1.87 20.53
CA VAL A 218 -6.35 0.94 21.65
C VAL A 218 -6.27 -0.51 21.16
N TYR A 219 -7.12 -0.92 20.23
CA TYR A 219 -7.16 -2.28 19.69
C TYR A 219 -5.84 -2.64 19.00
N ILE A 220 -5.31 -1.75 18.16
CA ILE A 220 -4.05 -1.96 17.44
C ILE A 220 -2.90 -2.14 18.45
N LEU A 221 -2.74 -1.22 19.40
CA LEU A 221 -1.69 -1.30 20.41
C LEU A 221 -1.84 -2.52 21.32
N GLN A 222 -3.06 -2.79 21.78
CA GLN A 222 -3.35 -3.92 22.63
C GLN A 222 -3.07 -5.25 21.93
N ALA A 223 -3.42 -5.39 20.65
CA ALA A 223 -3.08 -6.57 19.87
C ALA A 223 -1.56 -6.70 19.74
N LEU A 224 -0.87 -5.67 19.29
CA LEU A 224 0.59 -5.71 19.12
C LEU A 224 1.31 -6.04 20.44
N GLU A 225 0.90 -5.46 21.58
CA GLU A 225 1.45 -5.77 22.90
C GLU A 225 1.14 -7.21 23.31
N ARG A 226 -0.12 -7.64 23.19
CA ARG A 226 -0.55 -8.97 23.61
C ARG A 226 0.22 -10.06 22.88
N TYR A 227 0.38 -9.89 21.58
CA TYR A 227 1.12 -10.80 20.71
C TYR A 227 2.64 -10.60 20.79
N GLY A 228 3.13 -9.63 21.59
CA GLY A 228 4.55 -9.49 21.94
C GLY A 228 5.41 -8.78 20.91
N MET A 229 4.80 -7.91 20.08
CA MET A 229 5.46 -7.12 19.04
C MET A 229 5.98 -5.77 19.55
N LEU A 230 5.33 -5.18 20.56
CA LEU A 230 5.76 -3.89 21.13
C LEU A 230 6.92 -4.09 22.12
N LYS A 231 8.12 -4.27 21.57
CA LYS A 231 9.37 -4.45 22.31
C LYS A 231 10.45 -3.57 21.72
N ALA A 232 11.40 -3.17 22.57
CA ALA A 232 12.56 -2.39 22.12
C ALA A 232 13.29 -3.09 20.96
N GLY A 233 13.53 -2.35 19.88
CA GLY A 233 14.16 -2.83 18.65
C GLY A 233 13.22 -3.44 17.62
N ALA A 234 11.95 -3.68 17.93
CA ALA A 234 10.98 -4.16 16.95
C ALA A 234 10.71 -3.09 15.89
N ARG A 235 10.56 -3.51 14.63
CA ARG A 235 10.33 -2.61 13.49
C ARG A 235 8.86 -2.58 13.08
N GLY A 236 8.24 -1.41 13.13
CA GLY A 236 6.85 -1.18 12.74
C GLY A 236 6.72 -0.41 11.43
N LEU A 237 5.70 -0.75 10.63
CA LEU A 237 5.29 0.00 9.43
C LEU A 237 3.81 0.40 9.50
N GLY A 238 3.53 1.70 9.52
CA GLY A 238 2.17 2.25 9.55
C GLY A 238 1.73 2.73 8.17
N PHE A 239 0.49 2.46 7.78
CA PHE A 239 -0.11 2.88 6.51
C PHE A 239 -1.30 3.81 6.74
N GLY A 240 -1.31 4.95 6.04
CA GLY A 240 -2.35 5.96 6.18
C GLY A 240 -2.44 6.46 7.63
N VAL A 241 -1.29 6.81 8.21
CA VAL A 241 -1.19 7.11 9.64
C VAL A 241 -1.92 8.40 10.03
N GLY A 242 -2.14 9.31 9.09
CA GLY A 242 -2.70 10.62 9.36
C GLY A 242 -1.94 11.31 10.48
N VAL A 243 -2.67 11.91 11.41
CA VAL A 243 -2.14 12.55 12.62
C VAL A 243 -2.40 11.72 13.87
N GLU A 244 -2.30 10.40 13.79
CA GLU A 244 -2.59 9.53 14.94
C GLU A 244 -1.42 9.43 15.95
N PRO A 245 -1.68 9.12 17.24
CA PRO A 245 -0.63 9.03 18.26
C PRO A 245 0.17 7.71 18.24
N LEU A 246 -0.20 6.77 17.36
CA LEU A 246 0.36 5.42 17.34
C LEU A 246 1.88 5.39 17.06
N PRO A 247 2.44 6.14 16.08
CA PRO A 247 3.88 6.20 15.87
C PRO A 247 4.64 6.63 17.14
N ALA A 248 4.18 7.68 17.81
CA ALA A 248 4.80 8.18 19.02
C ALA A 248 4.73 7.16 20.17
N ALA A 249 3.56 6.55 20.38
CA ALA A 249 3.38 5.52 21.40
C ALA A 249 4.32 4.32 21.20
N MET A 250 4.42 3.83 19.96
CA MET A 250 5.30 2.70 19.62
C MET A 250 6.78 3.06 19.79
N ALA A 251 7.17 4.29 19.41
CA ALA A 251 8.52 4.80 19.62
C ALA A 251 8.89 4.91 21.10
N ALA A 252 7.96 5.34 21.95
CA ALA A 252 8.13 5.39 23.41
C ALA A 252 8.36 4.00 24.03
N MET A 253 7.84 2.94 23.40
CA MET A 253 8.11 1.54 23.77
C MET A 253 9.43 1.00 23.18
N GLY A 254 10.21 1.85 22.51
CA GLY A 254 11.50 1.51 21.93
C GLY A 254 11.44 0.84 20.55
N CYS A 255 10.27 0.83 19.90
CA CYS A 255 10.15 0.32 18.53
C CYS A 255 10.75 1.35 17.54
N SER A 256 11.29 0.86 16.42
CA SER A 256 11.62 1.69 15.26
C SER A 256 10.44 1.69 14.30
N VAL A 257 9.95 2.86 13.91
CA VAL A 257 8.71 3.05 13.18
C VAL A 257 8.99 3.75 11.86
N VAL A 258 8.43 3.20 10.77
CA VAL A 258 8.22 3.94 9.53
C VAL A 258 6.74 4.23 9.41
N ALA A 259 6.38 5.49 9.48
CA ALA A 259 5.02 5.97 9.29
C ALA A 259 4.84 6.40 7.83
N THR A 260 3.76 5.96 7.18
CA THR A 260 3.49 6.30 5.78
C THR A 260 2.12 6.90 5.57
N ASP A 261 2.06 7.81 4.61
CA ASP A 261 0.83 8.42 4.13
C ASP A 261 0.95 8.78 2.64
N LEU A 262 -0.15 9.18 2.01
CA LEU A 262 -0.14 9.70 0.65
C LEU A 262 0.63 11.02 0.57
N ALA A 263 0.97 11.46 -0.64
CA ALA A 263 1.62 12.75 -0.82
C ALA A 263 0.60 13.88 -0.53
N GLY A 264 1.04 14.96 0.12
CA GLY A 264 0.21 16.14 0.43
C GLY A 264 -0.42 16.82 -0.78
N ASP A 265 0.20 16.69 -1.95
CA ASP A 265 -0.25 17.23 -3.23
C ASP A 265 -1.07 16.23 -4.06
N ASP A 266 -1.27 14.99 -3.58
CA ASP A 266 -2.13 14.01 -4.23
C ASP A 266 -3.60 14.45 -4.08
N GLU A 267 -4.34 14.47 -5.19
CA GLU A 267 -5.75 14.87 -5.20
C GLU A 267 -6.62 14.02 -4.25
N ARG A 268 -6.26 12.75 -4.04
CA ARG A 268 -6.95 11.84 -3.11
C ARG A 268 -6.74 12.19 -1.65
N SER A 269 -5.71 12.96 -1.32
CA SER A 269 -5.42 13.41 0.05
C SER A 269 -6.21 14.65 0.45
N ARG A 270 -6.85 15.35 -0.51
CA ARG A 270 -7.46 16.67 -0.29
C ARG A 270 -8.54 16.66 0.79
N ASP A 271 -9.41 15.65 0.81
CA ASP A 271 -10.48 15.54 1.80
C ASP A 271 -9.93 15.36 3.23
N TRP A 272 -8.80 14.65 3.36
CA TRP A 272 -8.11 14.40 4.63
C TRP A 272 -7.29 15.60 5.10
N SER A 273 -6.66 16.32 4.17
CA SER A 273 -5.96 17.57 4.44
C SER A 273 -6.94 18.65 4.92
N LEU A 274 -8.17 18.68 4.39
CA LEU A 274 -9.23 19.62 4.81
C LEU A 274 -9.77 19.32 6.22
N THR A 275 -9.76 18.06 6.66
CA THR A 275 -10.16 17.67 8.03
C THR A 275 -8.99 17.60 9.02
N ASN A 276 -7.77 17.98 8.60
CA ASN A 276 -6.54 17.86 9.38
C ASN A 276 -6.28 16.43 9.88
N GLN A 277 -6.64 15.45 9.05
CA GLN A 277 -6.50 14.02 9.32
C GLN A 277 -5.41 13.36 8.44
N HIS A 278 -4.72 14.16 7.63
CA HIS A 278 -3.55 13.76 6.83
C HIS A 278 -2.28 14.29 7.48
N SER A 279 -1.20 13.50 7.47
CA SER A 279 0.13 13.99 7.81
C SER A 279 0.99 14.22 6.57
N ASP A 280 1.55 15.43 6.46
CA ASP A 280 2.51 15.82 5.42
C ASP A 280 3.97 15.70 5.88
N GLY A 281 4.22 15.21 7.11
CA GLY A 281 5.56 15.11 7.66
C GLY A 281 5.65 14.71 9.14
N LEU A 282 6.88 14.48 9.58
CA LEU A 282 7.21 13.97 10.93
C LEU A 282 6.66 14.82 12.08
N ASP A 283 6.56 16.13 11.91
CA ASP A 283 6.19 17.03 13.01
C ASP A 283 4.73 16.86 13.44
N GLN A 284 3.83 16.50 12.53
CA GLN A 284 2.42 16.25 12.86
C GLN A 284 2.20 14.94 13.62
N LEU A 285 3.20 14.07 13.65
CA LEU A 285 3.19 12.80 14.37
C LEU A 285 3.81 12.92 15.77
N ARG A 286 4.26 14.12 16.16
CA ARG A 286 4.87 14.36 17.46
C ARG A 286 3.82 14.47 18.55
N TYR A 287 3.98 13.65 19.58
CA TYR A 287 3.22 13.72 20.82
C TYR A 287 4.19 13.75 22.01
N PRO A 288 4.70 14.94 22.39
CA PRO A 288 5.73 15.08 23.43
C PRO A 288 5.31 14.51 24.80
N ASP A 289 4.01 14.53 25.11
CA ASP A 289 3.48 13.95 26.35
C ASP A 289 3.47 12.42 26.36
N ILE A 290 3.56 11.79 25.17
CA ILE A 290 3.61 10.33 24.98
C ILE A 290 5.06 9.87 24.79
N CYS A 291 5.83 10.58 23.96
CA CYS A 291 7.18 10.21 23.56
C CYS A 291 8.09 11.44 23.58
N ALA A 292 9.19 11.36 24.32
CA ALA A 292 10.19 12.42 24.32
C ALA A 292 10.74 12.66 22.91
N ASN A 293 10.95 13.92 22.54
CA ASN A 293 11.34 14.29 21.18
C ASN A 293 12.61 13.60 20.69
N ASP A 294 13.62 13.44 21.56
CA ASP A 294 14.88 12.76 21.22
C ASP A 294 14.69 11.27 20.94
N VAL A 295 13.74 10.62 21.62
CA VAL A 295 13.35 9.24 21.36
C VAL A 295 12.59 9.17 20.04
N PHE A 296 11.65 10.09 19.82
CA PHE A 296 10.88 10.17 18.58
C PHE A 296 11.79 10.36 17.36
N ASP A 297 12.72 11.32 17.40
CA ASP A 297 13.65 11.63 16.31
C ASP A 297 14.54 10.45 15.93
N ARG A 298 14.93 9.64 16.92
CA ARG A 298 15.74 8.44 16.70
C ARG A 298 14.92 7.29 16.12
N ASN A 299 13.66 7.17 16.54
CA ASN A 299 12.89 5.95 16.35
C ASN A 299 11.84 6.06 15.24
N VAL A 300 11.41 7.26 14.84
CA VAL A 300 10.34 7.47 13.86
C VAL A 300 10.88 8.09 12.58
N ALA A 301 10.57 7.46 11.45
CA ALA A 301 10.77 8.01 10.12
C ALA A 301 9.42 8.16 9.41
N PHE A 302 9.27 9.18 8.59
CA PHE A 302 8.12 9.35 7.71
C PHE A 302 8.50 9.05 6.26
N ARG A 303 7.57 8.47 5.50
CA ARG A 303 7.74 8.20 4.08
C ARG A 303 6.41 8.26 3.35
N VAL A 304 6.38 8.99 2.25
CA VAL A 304 5.25 8.97 1.32
C VAL A 304 5.12 7.58 0.66
N ALA A 305 3.94 6.98 0.74
CA ALA A 305 3.63 5.71 0.08
C ALA A 305 2.14 5.59 -0.27
N ASP A 306 1.84 5.11 -1.47
CA ASP A 306 0.48 4.76 -1.88
C ASP A 306 0.16 3.32 -1.43
N MET A 307 -0.93 3.13 -0.68
CA MET A 307 -1.39 1.82 -0.22
C MET A 307 -1.84 0.89 -1.37
N ASN A 308 -2.23 1.45 -2.52
CA ASN A 308 -2.52 0.68 -3.74
C ASN A 308 -1.23 0.24 -4.47
N LEU A 309 -0.09 0.86 -4.17
CA LEU A 309 1.19 0.60 -4.82
C LEU A 309 2.35 0.67 -3.82
N ILE A 310 2.30 -0.20 -2.80
CA ILE A 310 3.30 -0.23 -1.72
C ILE A 310 4.70 -0.44 -2.32
N PRO A 311 5.66 0.48 -2.08
CA PRO A 311 7.03 0.33 -2.55
C PRO A 311 7.66 -1.01 -2.16
N SER A 312 8.33 -1.66 -3.11
CA SER A 312 8.88 -3.01 -2.92
C SER A 312 10.00 -3.11 -1.88
N ASP A 313 10.62 -1.99 -1.52
CA ASP A 313 11.65 -1.87 -0.51
C ASP A 313 11.10 -1.75 0.92
N LEU A 314 9.78 -1.52 1.10
CA LEU A 314 9.14 -1.59 2.41
C LEU A 314 8.98 -3.05 2.85
N ARG A 315 10.08 -3.63 3.32
CA ARG A 315 10.17 -5.03 3.76
C ARG A 315 10.95 -5.15 5.06
N GLY A 316 10.76 -6.28 5.72
CA GLY A 316 11.54 -6.69 6.88
C GLY A 316 11.05 -6.11 8.20
N PHE A 317 9.76 -5.80 8.30
CA PHE A 317 9.13 -5.26 9.51
C PHE A 317 8.61 -6.37 10.43
N ASP A 318 8.62 -6.16 11.73
CA ASP A 318 8.07 -7.12 12.69
C ASP A 318 6.55 -6.98 12.83
N PHE A 319 6.02 -5.79 12.57
CA PHE A 319 4.58 -5.56 12.52
C PHE A 319 4.17 -4.44 11.56
N THR A 320 2.92 -4.50 11.11
CA THR A 320 2.28 -3.47 10.28
C THR A 320 0.95 -3.07 10.89
N TRP A 321 0.53 -1.82 10.67
CA TRP A 321 -0.81 -1.40 11.05
C TRP A 321 -1.42 -0.37 10.11
N SER A 322 -2.74 -0.24 10.22
CA SER A 322 -3.50 0.92 9.74
C SER A 322 -4.79 1.07 10.55
N SER A 323 -5.21 2.30 10.80
CA SER A 323 -6.43 2.62 11.57
C SER A 323 -7.44 3.31 10.67
N CYS A 324 -8.45 2.57 10.18
CA CYS A 324 -9.50 3.11 9.30
C CYS A 324 -8.91 3.95 8.15
N ALA A 325 -8.21 3.25 7.26
CA ALA A 325 -7.55 3.86 6.11
C ALA A 325 -7.87 3.13 4.81
N TYR A 326 -7.99 1.80 4.84
CA TYR A 326 -8.05 1.00 3.60
C TYR A 326 -9.45 0.90 2.98
N GLU A 327 -10.49 1.37 3.68
CA GLU A 327 -11.81 1.63 3.11
C GLU A 327 -11.82 2.81 2.13
N HIS A 328 -10.75 3.60 2.09
CA HIS A 328 -10.63 4.77 1.22
C HIS A 328 -9.86 4.49 -0.07
N LEU A 329 -9.54 3.22 -0.36
CA LEU A 329 -8.74 2.84 -1.52
C LEU A 329 -9.55 2.71 -2.83
N GLY A 330 -10.78 3.19 -2.85
CA GLY A 330 -11.62 3.27 -4.05
C GLY A 330 -12.53 2.07 -4.27
N SER A 331 -12.21 0.88 -3.72
CA SER A 331 -13.07 -0.31 -3.78
C SER A 331 -12.78 -1.30 -2.66
N ILE A 332 -13.73 -2.21 -2.38
CA ILE A 332 -13.50 -3.33 -1.45
C ILE A 332 -12.29 -4.16 -1.89
N GLU A 333 -12.16 -4.49 -3.18
CA GLU A 333 -11.06 -5.32 -3.66
C GLU A 333 -9.70 -4.65 -3.45
N ALA A 334 -9.59 -3.34 -3.71
CA ALA A 334 -8.38 -2.58 -3.46
C ALA A 334 -7.98 -2.61 -1.97
N GLY A 335 -8.94 -2.50 -1.05
CA GLY A 335 -8.70 -2.66 0.39
C GLY A 335 -8.25 -4.07 0.78
N LEU A 336 -8.82 -5.12 0.19
CA LEU A 336 -8.39 -6.50 0.44
C LEU A 336 -6.99 -6.78 -0.14
N ASP A 337 -6.67 -6.23 -1.30
CA ASP A 337 -5.34 -6.30 -1.91
C ASP A 337 -4.30 -5.56 -1.08
N PHE A 338 -4.64 -4.39 -0.54
CA PHE A 338 -3.80 -3.72 0.45
C PHE A 338 -3.46 -4.66 1.63
N VAL A 339 -4.45 -5.33 2.24
CA VAL A 339 -4.17 -6.22 3.38
C VAL A 339 -3.24 -7.36 2.98
N ARG A 340 -3.42 -7.96 1.80
CA ARG A 340 -2.51 -8.98 1.26
C ARG A 340 -1.08 -8.44 1.08
N ASN A 341 -0.95 -7.25 0.50
CA ASN A 341 0.34 -6.62 0.22
C ASN A 341 1.05 -6.13 1.51
N ALA A 342 0.30 -5.66 2.50
CA ALA A 342 0.81 -5.26 3.80
C ALA A 342 1.43 -6.45 4.54
N VAL A 343 0.84 -7.65 4.45
CA VAL A 343 1.43 -8.87 5.02
C VAL A 343 2.80 -9.19 4.39
N GLN A 344 3.00 -8.89 3.11
CA GLN A 344 4.30 -9.09 2.45
C GLN A 344 5.39 -8.14 2.96
N CYS A 345 5.03 -7.07 3.67
CA CYS A 345 5.99 -6.15 4.28
C CYS A 345 6.67 -6.73 5.54
N LEU A 346 6.06 -7.73 6.16
CA LEU A 346 6.47 -8.31 7.43
C LEU A 346 7.61 -9.30 7.28
N ASN A 347 8.48 -9.49 8.27
CA ASN A 347 9.27 -10.72 8.38
C ASN A 347 8.33 -11.92 8.58
N PRO A 348 8.68 -13.12 8.12
CA PRO A 348 8.11 -14.37 8.64
C PRO A 348 7.91 -14.34 10.16
N GLY A 349 6.69 -14.64 10.59
CA GLY A 349 6.27 -14.58 11.99
C GLY A 349 5.83 -13.20 12.50
N GLY A 350 5.99 -12.13 11.71
CA GLY A 350 5.51 -10.77 12.02
C GLY A 350 3.99 -10.63 12.00
N LEU A 351 3.47 -9.52 12.51
CA LEU A 351 2.03 -9.31 12.74
C LEU A 351 1.46 -8.08 12.02
N ALA A 352 0.41 -8.27 11.23
CA ALA A 352 -0.41 -7.20 10.69
C ALA A 352 -1.65 -7.01 11.56
N VAL A 353 -1.93 -5.76 11.96
CA VAL A 353 -3.13 -5.38 12.70
C VAL A 353 -3.78 -4.18 12.03
N HIS A 354 -4.94 -4.37 11.40
CA HIS A 354 -5.62 -3.33 10.64
C HIS A 354 -7.06 -3.15 11.12
N THR A 355 -7.58 -1.93 11.05
CA THR A 355 -9.01 -1.65 11.31
C THR A 355 -9.67 -0.98 10.12
N THR A 356 -10.98 -1.20 9.95
CA THR A 356 -11.80 -0.58 8.89
C THR A 356 -13.29 -0.61 9.24
N GLU A 357 -14.11 -0.12 8.33
CA GLU A 357 -15.57 -0.11 8.35
C GLU A 357 -16.21 -1.49 8.06
N LEU A 358 -17.03 -1.99 8.98
CA LEU A 358 -17.86 -3.18 8.80
C LEU A 358 -19.34 -2.80 8.69
N ASN A 359 -19.97 -3.19 7.58
CA ASN A 359 -21.40 -3.16 7.37
C ASN A 359 -22.12 -4.14 8.31
N LEU A 360 -22.99 -3.60 9.16
CA LEU A 360 -23.81 -4.34 10.12
C LEU A 360 -25.22 -4.64 9.60
N THR A 361 -25.65 -3.95 8.54
CA THR A 361 -27.03 -4.05 8.01
C THR A 361 -27.17 -5.16 6.99
N SER A 362 -26.15 -5.43 6.18
CA SER A 362 -26.22 -6.43 5.12
C SER A 362 -24.88 -7.13 4.88
N ASN A 363 -24.95 -8.43 4.61
CA ASN A 363 -23.81 -9.22 4.16
C ASN A 363 -23.77 -9.36 2.62
N ASP A 364 -24.63 -8.64 1.90
CA ASP A 364 -24.68 -8.67 0.43
C ASP A 364 -24.60 -7.25 -0.16
N ALA A 365 -25.65 -6.45 0.04
CA ALA A 365 -25.71 -5.06 -0.41
C ALA A 365 -24.79 -4.17 0.43
N THR A 366 -23.96 -3.35 -0.22
CA THR A 366 -23.05 -2.42 0.46
C THR A 366 -22.57 -1.30 -0.46
N ILE A 367 -21.76 -0.37 0.07
CA ILE A 367 -21.00 0.59 -0.73
C ILE A 367 -19.67 -0.08 -1.05
N ASP A 368 -19.50 -0.57 -2.28
CA ASP A 368 -18.35 -1.39 -2.67
C ASP A 368 -17.30 -0.64 -3.51
N SER A 369 -17.60 0.60 -3.88
CA SER A 369 -16.73 1.50 -4.66
C SER A 369 -16.98 2.97 -4.29
N GLY A 370 -15.98 3.82 -4.53
CA GLY A 370 -16.03 5.25 -4.23
C GLY A 370 -15.05 5.68 -3.13
N GLY A 371 -15.27 6.85 -2.54
CA GLY A 371 -14.34 7.45 -1.56
C GLY A 371 -14.29 6.74 -0.21
N THR A 372 -15.36 6.04 0.20
CA THR A 372 -15.39 5.20 1.40
C THR A 372 -16.23 3.98 1.10
N VAL A 373 -15.66 2.79 1.25
CA VAL A 373 -16.38 1.52 1.09
C VAL A 373 -16.70 0.90 2.45
N LEU A 374 -17.68 0.00 2.48
CA LEU A 374 -18.09 -0.70 3.69
C LEU A 374 -17.89 -2.21 3.50
N PHE A 375 -17.03 -2.82 4.29
CA PHE A 375 -16.75 -4.25 4.16
C PHE A 375 -17.89 -5.08 4.75
N ARG A 376 -18.14 -6.25 4.18
CA ARG A 376 -19.11 -7.22 4.68
C ARG A 376 -18.37 -8.37 5.36
N ARG A 377 -19.09 -9.13 6.18
CA ARG A 377 -18.55 -10.36 6.80
C ARG A 377 -17.98 -11.33 5.77
N ARG A 378 -18.65 -11.49 4.63
CA ARG A 378 -18.18 -12.36 3.53
C ARG A 378 -16.83 -11.94 2.95
N ASP A 379 -16.52 -10.65 2.97
CA ASP A 379 -15.27 -10.13 2.42
C ASP A 379 -14.10 -10.51 3.34
N PHE A 380 -14.26 -10.36 4.66
CA PHE A 380 -13.28 -10.82 5.65
C PHE A 380 -13.14 -12.34 5.71
N GLU A 381 -14.25 -13.07 5.62
CA GLU A 381 -14.24 -14.53 5.59
C GLU A 381 -13.47 -15.04 4.34
N ARG A 382 -13.70 -14.43 3.16
CA ARG A 382 -12.97 -14.74 1.92
C ARG A 382 -11.49 -14.39 2.04
N LEU A 383 -11.16 -13.19 2.53
CA LEU A 383 -9.78 -12.75 2.76
C LEU A 383 -9.05 -13.72 3.69
N ALA A 384 -9.70 -14.13 4.77
CA ALA A 384 -9.07 -15.01 5.74
C ALA A 384 -8.78 -16.40 5.16
N VAL A 385 -9.68 -16.96 4.34
CA VAL A 385 -9.45 -18.22 3.62
C VAL A 385 -8.28 -18.08 2.63
N ASP A 386 -8.21 -16.99 1.88
CA ASP A 386 -7.13 -16.71 0.94
C ASP A 386 -5.77 -16.55 1.64
N LEU A 387 -5.70 -15.81 2.74
CA LEU A 387 -4.46 -15.67 3.52
C LEU A 387 -4.01 -17.01 4.13
N VAL A 388 -4.95 -17.81 4.63
CA VAL A 388 -4.63 -19.14 5.18
C VAL A 388 -4.16 -20.10 4.09
N SER A 389 -4.75 -20.06 2.89
CA SER A 389 -4.31 -20.91 1.77
C SER A 389 -2.90 -20.56 1.29
N ARG A 390 -2.47 -19.29 1.48
CA ARG A 390 -1.12 -18.79 1.25
C ARG A 390 -0.14 -19.05 2.41
N GLY A 391 -0.54 -19.83 3.41
CA GLY A 391 0.33 -20.22 4.53
C GLY A 391 0.41 -19.21 5.68
N HIS A 392 -0.38 -18.13 5.64
CA HIS A 392 -0.45 -17.18 6.76
C HIS A 392 -1.46 -17.63 7.81
N PHE A 393 -1.43 -17.00 8.98
CA PHE A 393 -2.35 -17.29 10.07
C PHE A 393 -3.24 -16.09 10.34
N VAL A 394 -4.55 -16.29 10.35
CA VAL A 394 -5.52 -15.24 10.69
C VAL A 394 -6.05 -15.52 12.09
N ALA A 395 -6.10 -14.50 12.95
CA ALA A 395 -6.66 -14.66 14.28
C ALA A 395 -8.15 -14.96 14.15
N GLN A 396 -8.69 -15.70 15.11
CA GLN A 396 -10.10 -16.06 15.10
C GLN A 396 -10.99 -14.83 14.91
N ILE A 397 -12.04 -14.95 14.10
CA ILE A 397 -12.94 -13.85 13.80
C ILE A 397 -14.17 -13.94 14.71
N LYS A 398 -14.48 -12.84 15.39
CA LYS A 398 -15.70 -12.64 16.19
C LYS A 398 -16.48 -11.46 15.65
N TYR A 399 -17.72 -11.71 15.25
CA TYR A 399 -18.68 -10.68 14.84
C TYR A 399 -19.64 -10.35 16.00
N ASP A 400 -19.08 -10.01 17.15
CA ASP A 400 -19.85 -9.64 18.34
C ASP A 400 -20.41 -8.22 18.19
N LEU A 401 -21.74 -8.08 18.16
CA LEU A 401 -22.35 -6.75 18.00
C LEU A 401 -22.61 -6.04 19.32
N GLY A 402 -22.24 -6.66 20.44
CA GLY A 402 -22.58 -6.19 21.78
C GLY A 402 -24.07 -6.33 22.12
N ASP A 403 -24.40 -6.11 23.38
CA ASP A 403 -25.73 -6.31 23.96
C ASP A 403 -26.20 -5.14 24.84
N THR A 404 -25.51 -3.99 24.80
CA THR A 404 -25.85 -2.81 25.60
C THR A 404 -26.73 -1.82 24.83
N GLN A 405 -27.32 -0.85 25.53
CA GLN A 405 -28.05 0.26 24.90
C GLN A 405 -27.15 1.10 23.98
N GLN A 406 -25.85 1.21 24.30
CA GLN A 406 -24.88 1.91 23.45
C GLN A 406 -24.61 1.15 22.17
N ASP A 407 -24.54 -0.18 22.25
CA ASP A 407 -24.45 -1.02 21.06
C ASP A 407 -25.71 -0.95 20.19
N ALA A 408 -26.87 -0.64 20.77
CA ALA A 408 -28.11 -0.45 20.02
C ALA A 408 -28.25 0.95 19.40
N TYR A 409 -27.45 1.92 19.84
CA TYR A 409 -27.48 3.28 19.33
C TYR A 409 -26.79 3.36 17.96
N VAL A 410 -27.42 4.07 17.03
CA VAL A 410 -26.86 4.37 15.71
C VAL A 410 -26.76 5.88 15.61
N ASP A 411 -25.53 6.38 15.51
CA ASP A 411 -25.26 7.79 15.29
C ASP A 411 -25.60 8.18 13.85
N VAL A 412 -26.17 9.37 13.66
CA VAL A 412 -26.63 9.85 12.34
C VAL A 412 -26.17 11.29 12.14
N PRO A 413 -25.98 11.76 10.90
CA PRO A 413 -25.55 13.13 10.67
C PRO A 413 -26.51 14.18 11.29
N PRO A 414 -25.98 15.27 11.88
CA PRO A 414 -24.56 15.49 12.19
C PRO A 414 -24.08 14.57 13.32
N TYR A 415 -22.95 13.90 13.10
CA TYR A 415 -22.42 12.90 14.04
C TYR A 415 -22.00 13.53 15.37
N SER A 416 -22.07 12.72 16.44
CA SER A 416 -21.65 13.06 17.79
C SER A 416 -20.15 12.79 18.00
N ASP A 417 -19.49 13.64 18.78
CA ASP A 417 -18.10 13.41 19.20
C ASP A 417 -17.95 12.32 20.28
N ASP A 418 -19.02 11.96 21.01
CA ASP A 418 -18.92 11.14 22.24
C ASP A 418 -19.55 9.74 22.11
N ASN A 419 -20.74 9.63 21.50
CA ASN A 419 -21.44 8.35 21.33
C ASN A 419 -21.40 7.89 19.86
N HIS A 420 -20.20 7.54 19.39
CA HIS A 420 -19.93 7.24 17.97
C HIS A 420 -19.37 5.82 17.80
N LEU A 421 -20.06 4.83 18.36
CA LEU A 421 -19.69 3.42 18.26
C LEU A 421 -20.18 2.79 16.95
N LYS A 422 -21.46 3.03 16.62
CA LYS A 422 -22.09 2.64 15.36
C LYS A 422 -22.67 3.88 14.72
N LEU A 423 -22.52 4.02 13.42
CA LEU A 423 -23.03 5.17 12.67
C LEU A 423 -23.78 4.73 11.42
N ALA A 424 -24.67 5.58 10.95
CA ALA A 424 -25.30 5.46 9.65
C ALA A 424 -24.38 6.08 8.59
N LEU A 425 -23.88 5.28 7.66
CA LEU A 425 -23.18 5.75 6.46
C LEU A 425 -24.00 5.36 5.22
N GLY A 426 -24.54 6.37 4.55
CA GLY A 426 -25.55 6.16 3.51
C GLY A 426 -26.80 5.47 4.07
N GLN A 427 -27.12 4.29 3.55
CA GLN A 427 -28.26 3.48 3.99
C GLN A 427 -27.87 2.33 4.95
N TYR A 428 -26.60 2.27 5.35
CA TYR A 428 -26.05 1.17 6.14
C TYR A 428 -25.64 1.62 7.53
N VAL A 429 -25.77 0.73 8.51
CA VAL A 429 -25.14 0.88 9.82
C VAL A 429 -23.74 0.27 9.74
N THR A 430 -22.73 1.01 10.19
CA THR A 430 -21.33 0.57 10.21
C THR A 430 -20.71 0.71 11.61
N THR A 431 -19.66 -0.05 11.88
CA THR A 431 -18.77 0.08 13.04
C THR A 431 -17.35 -0.33 12.65
N SER A 432 -16.38 -0.08 13.52
CA SER A 432 -15.00 -0.54 13.30
C SER A 432 -14.87 -2.05 13.50
N PHE A 433 -14.10 -2.67 12.62
CA PHE A 433 -13.68 -4.06 12.71
C PHE A 433 -12.17 -4.16 12.61
N GLY A 434 -11.56 -4.92 13.52
CA GLY A 434 -10.14 -5.21 13.54
C GLY A 434 -9.81 -6.58 12.97
N ILE A 435 -8.76 -6.66 12.17
CA ILE A 435 -8.21 -7.91 11.64
C ILE A 435 -6.76 -8.10 12.10
N ILE A 436 -6.43 -9.30 12.56
CA ILE A 436 -5.07 -9.67 13.00
C ILE A 436 -4.58 -10.84 12.15
N ILE A 437 -3.43 -10.65 11.50
CA ILE A 437 -2.82 -11.63 10.60
C ILE A 437 -1.36 -11.80 11.00
N ARG A 438 -0.90 -13.03 11.13
CA ARG A 438 0.50 -13.37 11.32
C ARG A 438 1.08 -13.93 10.02
N ARG A 439 2.16 -13.32 9.52
CA ARG A 439 2.87 -13.82 8.34
C ARG A 439 3.41 -15.22 8.62
N GLY A 440 3.15 -16.14 7.69
CA GLY A 440 3.70 -17.49 7.70
C GLY A 440 5.19 -17.55 7.33
N ASP A 441 5.78 -18.74 7.39
CA ASP A 441 7.18 -18.99 7.00
C ASP A 441 7.39 -19.13 5.47
N THR A 442 6.31 -19.13 4.68
CA THR A 442 6.31 -19.38 3.23
C THR A 442 6.51 -18.14 2.39
#